data_AF-A0A1W2CE81-F1
#
_entry.id   AF-A0A1W2CE81-F1
#
_cell.length_a   1.000
_cell.length_b   1.000
_cell.length_c   1.000
_cell.angle_alpha   90.00
_cell.angle_beta   90.00
_cell.angle_gamma   90.00
#
_symmetry.space_group_name_H-M   'P 1'
#
loop_
_entity.id
_entity.type
_entity.pdbx_description
1 polymer ?
#
loop_
_entity_poly.entity_id
_entity_poly.type
_entity_poly.pdbx_seq_one_letter_code
_entity_poly.pdbx_strand_id
1 'polypeptide(L)' 'MPGRRGLVSGHVIPVYSGDSKRPDKFMVEWKQDGRRQDRVIVRNT' A
#
# COMPACT_ATOMS: atom_id res chain seq x y z
N MET A 1 -0.83 21.89 -19.95
CA MET A 1 -1.28 22.16 -18.57
C MET A 1 -0.72 21.06 -17.68
N PRO A 2 0.11 21.34 -16.66
CA PRO A 2 0.56 20.28 -15.76
C PRO A 2 -0.65 19.81 -14.95
N GLY A 3 -1.07 18.56 -15.20
CA GLY A 3 -2.24 17.95 -14.56
C GLY A 3 -2.09 17.99 -13.04
N ARG A 4 -3.11 18.51 -12.36
CA ARG A 4 -3.21 18.56 -10.90
C ARG A 4 -3.04 17.13 -10.37
N ARG A 5 -1.96 16.86 -9.63
CA ARG A 5 -1.78 15.56 -8.97
C ARG A 5 -2.89 15.45 -7.92
N GLY A 6 -3.74 14.45 -8.08
CA GLY A 6 -4.83 14.15 -7.14
C GLY A 6 -4.30 13.93 -5.73
N LEU A 7 -5.14 14.18 -4.73
CA LEU A 7 -4.80 13.88 -3.33
C LEU A 7 -4.72 12.36 -3.16
N VAL A 8 -3.53 11.87 -2.80
CA VAL A 8 -3.29 10.45 -2.53
C VAL A 8 -3.14 10.26 -1.03
N SER A 9 -3.93 9.35 -0.47
CA SER A 9 -3.77 8.87 0.91
C SER A 9 -3.68 7.36 0.91
N GLY A 10 -2.85 6.78 1.77
CA GLY A 10 -2.66 5.34 1.78
C GLY A 10 -2.08 4.80 3.08
N HIS A 11 -2.19 3.49 3.23
CA HIS A 11 -1.69 2.71 4.35
C HIS A 11 -0.82 1.56 3.82
N VAL A 12 0.34 1.37 4.45
CA VAL A 12 1.22 0.23 4.23
C VAL A 12 1.17 -0.63 5.47
N ILE A 13 0.78 -1.89 5.30
CA ILE A 13 0.63 -2.85 6.40
C ILE A 13 1.69 -3.95 6.21
N PRO A 14 2.72 -4.00 7.06
CA PRO A 14 3.69 -5.09 7.04
C PRO A 14 3.03 -6.37 7.56
N VAL A 15 3.25 -7.49 6.87
CA VAL A 15 2.72 -8.80 7.24
C VAL A 15 3.88 -9.75 7.52
N TYR A 16 3.87 -10.33 8.71
CA TYR A 16 4.91 -11.22 9.23
C TYR A 16 4.35 -12.64 9.36
N SER A 17 5.18 -13.64 9.11
CA SER A 17 4.91 -15.05 9.41
C SER A 17 5.57 -15.43 10.73
N GLY A 18 4.76 -15.96 11.65
CA GLY A 18 5.22 -16.36 12.99
C GLY A 18 5.99 -15.25 13.69
N ASP A 19 7.19 -15.59 14.18
CA ASP A 19 8.08 -14.70 14.92
C ASP A 19 9.13 -14.02 14.02
N SER A 20 8.88 -13.92 12.71
CA SER A 20 9.83 -13.30 11.79
C SER A 20 10.12 -11.85 12.18
N LYS A 21 11.41 -11.51 12.23
CA LYS A 21 11.89 -10.13 12.47
C LYS A 21 11.74 -9.24 11.23
N ARG A 22 11.41 -9.81 10.07
CA ARG A 22 11.22 -9.10 8.80
C ARG A 22 9.85 -9.46 8.21
N PRO A 23 9.11 -8.49 7.66
CA PRO A 23 7.85 -8.79 7.01
C PRO A 23 8.09 -9.60 5.74
N ASP A 24 7.25 -10.59 5.46
CA ASP A 24 7.32 -11.41 4.23
C ASP A 24 6.66 -10.69 3.05
N LYS A 25 5.71 -9.81 3.36
CA LYS A 25 4.95 -9.05 2.37
C LYS A 25 4.38 -7.77 2.98
N PHE A 26 4.01 -6.86 2.10
CA PHE A 26 3.33 -5.62 2.42
C PHE A 26 1.98 -5.61 1.75
N MET A 27 0.93 -5.35 2.52
CA MET A 27 -0.36 -4.99 1.94
C MET A 27 -0.41 -3.48 1.81
N VAL A 28 -0.73 -3.01 0.62
CA VAL A 28 -0.84 -1.58 0.34
C VAL A 28 -2.29 -1.29 -0.01
N GLU A 29 -2.85 -0.32 0.68
CA GLU A 29 -4.16 0.26 0.39
C GLU A 29 -3.98 1.74 0.12
N TRP A 30 -4.51 2.24 -0.99
CA TRP A 30 -4.51 3.68 -1.25
C TRP A 30 -5.82 4.16 -1.84
N LYS A 31 -6.06 5.46 -1.68
CA LYS A 31 -7.16 6.20 -2.27
C LYS A 31 -6.57 7.36 -3.07
N GLN A 32 -7.14 7.62 -4.23
CA GLN A 32 -6.83 8.79 -5.03
C GLN A 32 -8.12 9.57 -5.26
N ASP A 33 -8.14 10.83 -4.86
CA ASP A 33 -9.31 11.72 -5.02
C ASP A 33 -10.60 11.12 -4.43
N GLY A 34 -10.48 10.51 -3.24
CA GLY A 34 -11.58 9.87 -2.54
C GLY A 34 -12.00 8.49 -3.08
N ARG A 35 -11.47 8.07 -4.24
CA ARG A 35 -11.73 6.74 -4.80
C ARG A 35 -10.78 5.71 -4.22
N ARG A 36 -11.34 4.65 -3.62
CA ARG A 36 -10.56 3.51 -3.13
C ARG A 36 -10.05 2.70 -4.31
N GLN A 37 -8.76 2.42 -4.30
CA GLN A 37 -8.12 1.55 -5.27
C GLN A 37 -8.02 0.13 -4.69
N ASP A 38 -7.84 -0.86 -5.56
CA ASP A 38 -7.71 -2.25 -5.14
C ASP A 38 -6.49 -2.46 -4.25
N ARG A 39 -6.64 -3.37 -3.28
CA ARG A 39 -5.55 -3.73 -2.36
C ARG A 39 -4.49 -4.49 -3.15
N VAL A 40 -3.24 -4.06 -3.01
CA VAL A 40 -2.09 -4.73 -3.63
C VAL A 40 -1.25 -5.44 -2.57
N ILE A 41 -0.78 -6.64 -2.90
CA ILE A 41 0.17 -7.40 -2.09
C ILE A 41 1.53 -7.36 -2.77
N VAL A 42 2.53 -6.82 -2.08
CA VAL A 42 3.92 -6.78 -2.54
C VAL A 42 4.73 -7.76 -1.71
N ARG A 43 5.37 -8.74 -2.36
CA ARG A 43 6.25 -9.70 -1.67
C ARG A 43 7.58 -9.03 -1.32
N ASN A 44 8.11 -9.35 -0.14
CA ASN A 44 9.45 -8.95 0.27
C ASN A 44 10.43 -10.04 -0.16
N THR A 45 10.96 -9.93 -1.38
CA THR A 45 11.92 -10.87 -2.00
C THR A 45 13.34 -10.35 -1.92
#